data_AF-A0A5S3W447-F1
#
_entry.id   AF-A0A5S3W447-F1
#
_cell.length_a   1.000
_cell.length_b   1.000
_cell.length_c   1.000
_cell.angle_alpha   90.00
_cell.angle_beta   90.00
_cell.angle_gamma   90.00
#
_symmetry.space_group_name_H-M   'P 1'
#
loop_
_entity.id
_entity.type
_entity.pdbx_description
1 polymer ?
#
loop_
_entity_poly.entity_id
_entity_poly.type
_entity_poly.pdbx_seq_one_letter_code
_entity_poly.pdbx_strand_id
1 'polypeptide(L)'
;MITDTALLPILLMGPMVRRAEQTGVCIQFATSKPATCQINLLELESYSDQQTVALGQHLYLHFVIIKPASTIFPLDSLLGYELIIDGSLVDLAPWCFSSQTAPAFVIPNKLTNILHGSCRNAHHPAKDSLVSASHWQNTQRGNNNQGAQLLLLSGDQVYADDVAGPMLLVIHQLIDVLGIYKEQTLALNLPDDINEQLYNRHLYLPKTPWQKRPKLGVGYWLKKDEPHFSSVKAYNHLIHFEEYIALYLLNFSALVWQCVNIKEASYLGESSKNQTIFNAEKTALIDYAKGLNEVERLFANVSTLMIFDDHDVTDDWNLTAGWEQAINQNPCSKRIINNGLISYWLFQGMGNDALIKTGELLTPFKQSKSANNVWQLQAFDKPLNNFNYWHYELTTIPKVVVLDTRTHRWRNESNFNEPSGLLDWERLTELEESLLSHDKVIIVSPAPVFGVKSIEAIQAMFNMCGQPLMVDVENWMAHEGSAKKLLDTFRRTDTPNETLILSGDVHYSFCFSVQKRFGDHPNRIWQLTASGIKNEFPRKLINVLDKLDSILYGPKSPLNFFTKRWHMEVDKHQTKGEGQKYLVSDSAISLITLEQGDLARYQLIHGDGHLTEFDLEEQ
;
A
#
# COMPACT_ATOMS: atom_id res chain seq x y z
N MET A 1 -34.23 -11.46 -14.35
CA MET A 1 -34.78 -10.10 -14.20
C MET A 1 -35.33 -9.95 -12.80
N ILE A 2 -34.48 -9.52 -11.88
CA ILE A 2 -34.90 -8.84 -10.65
C ILE A 2 -34.26 -7.46 -10.78
N THR A 3 -34.97 -6.58 -11.47
CA THR A 3 -34.71 -5.15 -11.48
C THR A 3 -35.33 -4.57 -10.21
N ASP A 4 -34.66 -4.74 -9.09
CA ASP A 4 -34.86 -3.85 -7.95
C ASP A 4 -33.56 -3.07 -7.82
N THR A 5 -33.46 -1.99 -8.61
CA THR A 5 -32.61 -0.85 -8.27
C THR A 5 -33.20 -0.24 -6.99
N ALA A 6 -32.96 -0.89 -5.85
CA ALA A 6 -32.95 -0.17 -4.58
C ALA A 6 -32.08 1.07 -4.82
N LEU A 7 -32.61 2.26 -4.58
CA LEU A 7 -31.94 3.53 -4.87
C LEU A 7 -30.52 3.49 -4.29
N LEU A 8 -29.52 3.34 -5.17
CA LEU A 8 -28.11 3.35 -4.75
C LEU A 8 -27.85 4.62 -3.96
N PRO A 9 -27.09 4.56 -2.85
CA PRO A 9 -26.75 5.77 -2.12
C PRO A 9 -26.01 6.73 -3.04
N ILE A 10 -26.24 8.04 -2.86
CA ILE A 10 -25.59 9.05 -3.69
C ILE A 10 -24.07 8.99 -3.54
N LEU A 11 -23.59 8.85 -2.30
CA LEU A 11 -22.18 8.69 -1.96
C LEU A 11 -21.88 7.19 -1.87
N LEU A 12 -20.94 6.73 -2.69
CA LEU A 12 -20.51 5.33 -2.75
C LEU A 12 -19.21 5.08 -1.98
N MET A 13 -18.32 6.06 -1.89
CA MET A 13 -17.02 5.93 -1.21
C MET A 13 -16.57 7.29 -0.70
N GLY A 14 -15.91 7.35 0.45
CA GLY A 14 -15.34 8.56 1.01
C GLY A 14 -16.38 9.43 1.74
N PRO A 15 -16.06 10.69 2.04
CA PRO A 15 -14.87 11.44 1.63
C PRO A 15 -13.56 10.93 2.24
N MET A 16 -12.48 10.99 1.46
CA MET A 16 -11.12 10.68 1.89
C MET A 16 -10.22 11.89 1.65
N VAL A 17 -9.59 12.41 2.71
CA VAL A 17 -8.57 13.47 2.62
C VAL A 17 -7.28 12.83 2.12
N ARG A 18 -6.89 13.10 0.88
CA ARG A 18 -5.72 12.48 0.26
C ARG A 18 -4.44 13.24 0.56
N ARG A 19 -4.44 14.53 0.21
CA ARG A 19 -3.28 15.41 0.37
C ARG A 19 -3.74 16.75 0.88
N ALA A 20 -3.17 17.19 2.00
CA ALA A 20 -3.51 18.46 2.63
C ALA A 20 -2.23 19.31 2.75
N GLU A 21 -2.11 20.33 1.91
CA GLU A 21 -0.97 21.26 1.90
C GLU A 21 -1.46 22.71 1.96
N GLN A 22 -0.55 23.61 2.33
CA GLN A 22 -0.86 25.03 2.51
C GLN A 22 -1.44 25.72 1.27
N THR A 23 -1.14 25.21 0.08
CA THR A 23 -1.58 25.75 -1.21
C THR A 23 -2.81 25.04 -1.78
N GLY A 24 -3.20 23.89 -1.21
CA GLY A 24 -4.34 23.13 -1.69
C GLY A 24 -4.59 21.83 -0.94
N VAL A 25 -5.85 21.42 -0.92
CA VAL A 25 -6.30 20.16 -0.32
C VAL A 25 -7.02 19.32 -1.37
N CYS A 26 -6.64 18.06 -1.52
CA CYS A 26 -7.31 17.08 -2.37
C CYS A 26 -8.18 16.15 -1.53
N ILE A 27 -9.49 16.13 -1.81
CA ILE A 27 -10.42 15.17 -1.24
C ILE A 27 -11.02 14.31 -2.34
N GLN A 28 -11.00 13.00 -2.13
CA GLN A 28 -11.47 11.98 -3.06
C GLN A 28 -12.73 11.29 -2.53
N PHE A 29 -13.69 11.02 -3.42
CA PHE A 29 -14.90 10.25 -3.12
C PHE A 29 -15.54 9.74 -4.41
N ALA A 30 -16.52 8.84 -4.31
CA ALA A 30 -17.27 8.35 -5.47
C ALA A 30 -18.78 8.53 -5.28
N THR A 31 -19.49 8.78 -6.38
CA THR A 31 -20.95 8.88 -6.39
C THR A 31 -21.62 7.94 -7.39
N SER A 32 -22.92 7.67 -7.17
CA SER A 32 -23.71 6.76 -8.00
C SER A 32 -24.34 7.39 -9.25
N LYS A 33 -24.21 8.71 -9.41
CA LYS A 33 -24.70 9.46 -10.59
C LYS A 33 -23.72 10.59 -10.91
N PRO A 34 -23.70 11.12 -12.14
CA PRO A 34 -22.94 12.34 -12.41
C PRO A 34 -23.43 13.46 -11.49
N ALA A 35 -22.51 14.15 -10.81
CA ALA A 35 -22.85 15.22 -9.89
C ALA A 35 -21.83 16.36 -9.94
N THR A 36 -22.32 17.56 -9.67
CA THR A 36 -21.45 18.72 -9.39
C THR A 36 -21.15 18.71 -7.92
N CYS A 37 -19.87 18.69 -7.56
CA CYS A 37 -19.44 18.55 -6.18
C CYS A 37 -18.54 19.70 -5.78
N GLN A 38 -18.79 20.21 -4.58
CA GLN A 38 -18.01 21.28 -3.97
C GLN A 38 -17.70 20.89 -2.54
N ILE A 39 -16.51 21.25 -2.09
CA ILE A 39 -16.13 21.16 -0.68
C ILE A 39 -15.75 22.54 -0.19
N ASN A 40 -16.34 22.93 0.94
CA ASN A 40 -16.03 24.18 1.61
C ASN A 40 -15.30 23.87 2.91
N LEU A 41 -14.17 24.54 3.14
CA LEU A 41 -13.57 24.56 4.47
C LEU A 41 -14.36 25.54 5.35
N LEU A 42 -14.73 25.09 6.55
CA LEU A 42 -15.47 25.91 7.49
C LEU A 42 -14.63 27.12 7.90
N GLU A 43 -15.28 28.28 7.99
CA GLU A 43 -14.67 29.56 8.41
C GLU A 43 -13.53 30.07 7.50
N LEU A 44 -13.34 29.47 6.31
CA LEU A 44 -12.29 29.84 5.38
C LEU A 44 -12.84 30.08 3.96
N GLU A 45 -12.49 31.22 3.39
CA GLU A 45 -12.77 31.48 1.97
C GLU A 45 -11.86 30.62 1.09
N SER A 46 -12.48 29.80 0.26
CA SER A 46 -11.82 28.88 -0.65
C SER A 46 -12.63 28.70 -1.92
N TYR A 47 -11.98 28.21 -2.95
CA TYR A 47 -12.64 27.72 -4.17
C TYR A 47 -12.21 26.29 -4.42
N SER A 48 -13.02 25.57 -5.20
CA SER A 48 -12.77 24.15 -5.47
C SER A 48 -12.82 23.85 -6.95
N ASP A 49 -11.83 23.09 -7.41
CA ASP A 49 -11.78 22.52 -8.76
C ASP A 49 -12.17 21.04 -8.68
N GLN A 50 -13.17 20.62 -9.45
CA GLN A 50 -13.60 19.23 -9.51
C GLN A 50 -13.01 18.51 -10.73
N GLN A 51 -12.47 17.32 -10.52
CA GLN A 51 -12.16 16.36 -11.57
C GLN A 51 -12.98 15.09 -11.37
N THR A 52 -13.59 14.61 -12.46
CA THR A 52 -14.47 13.42 -12.43
C THR A 52 -14.04 12.40 -13.47
N VAL A 53 -14.08 11.13 -13.09
CA VAL A 53 -13.87 9.96 -13.94
C VAL A 53 -15.10 9.05 -13.84
N ALA A 54 -15.80 8.84 -14.96
CA ALA A 54 -16.91 7.89 -15.03
C ALA A 54 -16.35 6.48 -15.26
N LEU A 55 -16.51 5.60 -14.28
CA LEU A 55 -16.02 4.23 -14.26
C LEU A 55 -17.12 3.18 -14.43
N GLY A 56 -18.39 3.57 -14.30
CA GLY A 56 -19.55 2.72 -14.51
C GLY A 56 -20.81 3.52 -14.77
N GLN A 57 -21.92 2.83 -15.03
CA GLN A 57 -23.24 3.46 -15.20
C GLN A 57 -23.65 4.24 -13.94
N HIS A 58 -23.32 3.66 -12.78
CA HIS A 58 -23.57 4.21 -11.46
C HIS A 58 -22.29 4.38 -10.66
N LEU A 59 -21.19 4.79 -11.30
CA LEU A 59 -19.92 4.98 -10.61
C LEU A 59 -19.11 6.13 -11.21
N TYR A 60 -19.01 7.21 -10.43
CA TYR A 60 -18.29 8.42 -10.78
C TYR A 60 -17.30 8.74 -9.68
N LEU A 61 -16.00 8.59 -9.97
CA LEU A 61 -14.92 8.92 -9.04
C LEU A 61 -14.60 10.41 -9.16
N HIS A 62 -14.56 11.10 -8.03
CA HIS A 62 -14.34 12.54 -7.94
C HIS A 62 -13.09 12.86 -7.13
N PHE A 63 -12.42 13.92 -7.57
CA PHE A 63 -11.37 14.61 -6.84
C PHE A 63 -11.73 16.08 -6.78
N VAL A 64 -11.84 16.62 -5.57
CA VAL A 64 -12.09 18.04 -5.34
C VAL A 64 -10.83 18.66 -4.77
N ILE A 65 -10.22 19.56 -5.55
CA ILE A 65 -9.02 20.31 -5.18
C ILE A 65 -9.45 21.66 -4.64
N ILE A 66 -9.37 21.81 -3.34
CA ILE A 66 -9.73 23.02 -2.61
C ILE A 66 -8.50 23.91 -2.55
N LYS A 67 -8.64 25.18 -2.93
CA LYS A 67 -7.56 26.17 -2.96
C LYS A 67 -7.94 27.40 -2.14
N PRO A 68 -6.98 28.03 -1.45
CA PRO A 68 -7.26 29.20 -0.63
C PRO A 68 -7.65 30.37 -1.54
N ALA A 69 -8.65 31.17 -1.12
CA ALA A 69 -8.91 32.46 -1.77
C ALA A 69 -7.79 33.48 -1.45
N SER A 70 -7.13 33.30 -0.30
CA SER A 70 -5.90 33.97 0.11
C SER A 70 -4.66 33.22 -0.40
N THR A 71 -3.46 33.58 0.09
CA THR A 71 -2.20 32.98 -0.37
C THR A 71 -1.97 31.55 0.15
N ILE A 72 -2.36 31.25 1.40
CA ILE A 72 -2.17 29.93 2.05
C ILE A 72 -3.29 29.62 3.05
N PHE A 73 -3.54 28.34 3.29
CA PHE A 73 -4.39 27.87 4.40
C PHE A 73 -3.68 27.93 5.76
N PRO A 74 -4.43 28.00 6.88
CA PRO A 74 -3.87 27.84 8.23
C PRO A 74 -3.19 26.48 8.40
N LEU A 75 -2.04 26.49 9.07
CA LEU A 75 -1.22 25.31 9.33
C LEU A 75 -1.32 24.90 10.79
N ASP A 76 -1.10 23.61 11.06
CA ASP A 76 -1.08 23.04 12.41
C ASP A 76 -2.35 23.37 13.21
N SER A 77 -3.51 23.40 12.55
CA SER A 77 -4.84 23.59 13.14
C SER A 77 -5.86 22.66 12.50
N LEU A 78 -6.91 22.30 13.25
CA LEU A 78 -8.02 21.50 12.70
C LEU A 78 -8.90 22.34 11.79
N LEU A 79 -9.10 21.88 10.56
CA LEU A 79 -9.95 22.50 9.55
C LEU A 79 -11.14 21.58 9.28
N GLY A 80 -12.33 22.01 9.70
CA GLY A 80 -13.58 21.32 9.38
C GLY A 80 -14.00 21.56 7.94
N TYR A 81 -14.74 20.64 7.35
CA TYR A 81 -15.25 20.81 5.99
C TYR A 81 -16.66 20.25 5.79
N GLU A 82 -17.31 20.76 4.75
CA GLU A 82 -18.64 20.35 4.31
C GLU A 82 -18.60 19.89 2.85
N LEU A 83 -19.36 18.84 2.53
CA LEU A 83 -19.52 18.34 1.17
C LEU A 83 -20.89 18.75 0.62
N ILE A 84 -20.89 19.37 -0.56
CA ILE A 84 -22.09 19.78 -1.28
C ILE A 84 -22.15 18.99 -2.59
N ILE A 85 -23.28 18.32 -2.85
CA ILE A 85 -23.54 17.58 -4.07
C ILE A 85 -24.81 18.15 -4.72
N ASP A 86 -24.70 18.61 -5.96
CA ASP A 86 -25.78 19.24 -6.73
C ASP A 86 -26.48 20.37 -5.96
N GLY A 87 -25.70 21.17 -5.20
CA GLY A 87 -26.20 22.28 -4.38
C GLY A 87 -26.82 21.88 -3.05
N SER A 88 -26.86 20.60 -2.70
CA SER A 88 -27.36 20.09 -1.42
C SER A 88 -26.23 19.66 -0.48
N LEU A 89 -26.32 20.05 0.79
CA LEU A 89 -25.37 19.61 1.83
C LEU A 89 -25.53 18.11 2.10
N VAL A 90 -24.42 17.38 2.09
CA VAL A 90 -24.38 15.96 2.45
C VAL A 90 -24.22 15.83 3.95
N ASP A 91 -25.00 14.95 4.58
CA ASP A 91 -24.82 14.61 5.99
C ASP A 91 -23.55 13.79 6.19
N LEU A 92 -22.53 14.44 6.76
CA LEU A 92 -21.25 13.83 7.10
C LEU A 92 -21.15 13.42 8.58
N ALA A 93 -22.24 13.45 9.35
CA ALA A 93 -22.23 13.05 10.76
C ALA A 93 -21.60 11.66 11.02
N PRO A 94 -21.80 10.62 10.17
CA PRO A 94 -21.14 9.33 10.34
C PRO A 94 -19.60 9.38 10.27
N TRP A 95 -19.04 10.41 9.63
CA TRP A 95 -17.60 10.64 9.50
C TRP A 95 -17.05 11.61 10.55
N CYS A 96 -17.86 12.13 11.47
CA CYS A 96 -17.36 13.01 12.53
C CYS A 96 -16.73 12.19 13.69
N PHE A 97 -15.60 12.66 14.20
CA PHE A 97 -15.12 12.22 15.51
C PHE A 97 -15.88 12.93 16.64
N SER A 98 -15.74 12.38 17.86
CA SER A 98 -16.40 12.89 19.06
C SER A 98 -16.08 14.37 19.26
N SER A 99 -17.08 15.13 19.72
CA SER A 99 -16.99 16.58 19.96
C SER A 99 -16.85 17.46 18.71
N GLN A 100 -16.93 16.90 17.50
CA GLN A 100 -16.92 17.66 16.25
C GLN A 100 -18.28 17.62 15.54
N THR A 101 -18.64 18.75 14.92
CA THR A 101 -19.90 18.89 14.14
C THR A 101 -19.71 18.59 12.66
N ALA A 102 -18.46 18.51 12.20
CA ALA A 102 -18.06 18.18 10.83
C ALA A 102 -16.74 17.39 10.87
N PRO A 103 -16.44 16.55 9.87
CA PRO A 103 -15.11 15.95 9.74
C PRO A 103 -14.06 17.05 9.60
N ALA A 104 -12.89 16.83 10.21
CA ALA A 104 -11.82 17.81 10.25
C ALA A 104 -10.44 17.16 10.21
N PHE A 105 -9.56 17.75 9.41
CA PHE A 105 -8.17 17.31 9.23
C PHE A 105 -7.20 18.45 9.57
N VAL A 106 -5.91 18.14 9.63
CA VAL A 106 -4.84 19.12 9.85
C VAL A 106 -4.04 19.27 8.55
N ILE A 107 -3.64 20.51 8.23
CA ILE A 107 -2.57 20.77 7.26
C ILE A 107 -1.28 20.92 8.06
N PRO A 108 -0.41 19.90 8.10
CA PRO A 108 0.79 19.96 8.93
C PRO A 108 1.84 20.87 8.30
N ASN A 109 2.37 21.79 9.09
CA ASN A 109 3.70 22.34 8.87
C ASN A 109 4.73 21.52 9.67
N LYS A 110 4.44 21.23 10.94
CA LYS A 110 5.29 20.42 11.81
C LYS A 110 4.64 19.08 12.12
N LEU A 111 5.35 17.99 11.88
CA LEU A 111 4.89 16.65 12.22
C LEU A 111 5.23 16.32 13.67
N THR A 112 4.21 15.85 14.39
CA THR A 112 4.27 15.44 15.79
C THR A 112 3.74 14.03 15.99
N ASN A 113 2.66 13.66 15.30
CA ASN A 113 2.08 12.32 15.37
C ASN A 113 1.74 11.84 13.97
N ILE A 114 2.33 10.69 13.60
CA ILE A 114 2.17 10.06 12.30
C ILE A 114 1.69 8.63 12.53
N LEU A 115 0.65 8.23 11.80
CA LEU A 115 0.25 6.83 11.71
C LEU A 115 0.91 6.22 10.47
N HIS A 116 1.50 5.04 10.60
CA HIS A 116 2.17 4.38 9.47
C HIS A 116 2.00 2.85 9.48
N GLY A 117 1.73 2.26 8.32
CA GLY A 117 1.86 0.82 8.12
C GLY A 117 1.50 0.31 6.72
N SER A 118 1.59 -1.00 6.50
CA SER A 118 1.31 -1.68 5.23
C SER A 118 0.56 -3.01 5.41
N CYS A 119 0.27 -3.71 4.31
CA CYS A 119 -0.22 -5.09 4.28
C CYS A 119 -1.60 -5.29 4.94
N ARG A 120 -2.63 -4.78 4.26
CA ARG A 120 -4.03 -4.85 4.69
C ARG A 120 -4.80 -5.93 3.92
N ASN A 121 -4.54 -7.19 4.24
CA ASN A 121 -5.25 -8.31 3.62
C ASN A 121 -6.67 -8.45 4.19
N ALA A 122 -7.68 -8.11 3.36
CA ALA A 122 -9.10 -8.11 3.72
C ALA A 122 -9.62 -9.47 4.25
N HIS A 123 -9.07 -10.58 3.78
CA HIS A 123 -9.54 -11.93 4.13
C HIS A 123 -8.64 -12.66 5.13
N HIS A 124 -7.59 -12.02 5.64
CA HIS A 124 -6.80 -12.56 6.74
C HIS A 124 -7.64 -12.59 8.05
N PRO A 125 -7.52 -13.58 8.95
CA PRO A 125 -8.35 -13.66 10.17
C PRO A 125 -8.01 -12.62 11.25
N ALA A 126 -6.87 -11.94 11.17
CA ALA A 126 -6.48 -10.91 12.14
C ALA A 126 -7.43 -9.71 12.13
N LYS A 127 -7.48 -8.97 13.25
CA LYS A 127 -8.23 -7.72 13.33
C LYS A 127 -7.53 -6.60 12.55
N ASP A 128 -8.33 -5.69 11.99
CA ASP A 128 -7.86 -4.54 11.21
C ASP A 128 -7.38 -3.41 12.14
N SER A 129 -6.08 -3.12 12.12
CA SER A 129 -5.47 -2.10 12.97
C SER A 129 -5.83 -0.67 12.57
N LEU A 130 -6.35 -0.43 11.36
CA LEU A 130 -6.89 0.90 11.01
C LEU A 130 -8.17 1.23 11.80
N VAL A 131 -8.94 0.22 12.20
CA VAL A 131 -10.08 0.41 13.10
C VAL A 131 -9.59 0.93 14.45
N SER A 132 -8.54 0.30 15.00
CA SER A 132 -7.92 0.76 16.24
C SER A 132 -7.31 2.16 16.13
N ALA A 133 -6.69 2.49 15.00
CA ALA A 133 -6.19 3.85 14.74
C ALA A 133 -7.32 4.88 14.70
N SER A 134 -8.47 4.56 14.10
CA SER A 134 -9.67 5.40 14.14
C SER A 134 -10.15 5.64 15.56
N HIS A 135 -10.20 4.60 16.39
CA HIS A 135 -10.56 4.74 17.81
C HIS A 135 -9.57 5.62 18.58
N TRP A 136 -8.27 5.42 18.38
CA TRP A 136 -7.24 6.26 18.99
C TRP A 136 -7.39 7.72 18.57
N GLN A 137 -7.60 7.98 17.27
CA GLN A 137 -7.81 9.34 16.76
C GLN A 137 -9.07 9.98 17.35
N ASN A 138 -10.15 9.21 17.48
CA ASN A 138 -11.38 9.65 18.16
C ASN A 138 -11.12 10.03 19.62
N THR A 139 -10.32 9.25 20.35
CA THR A 139 -9.91 9.57 21.73
C THR A 139 -9.11 10.89 21.78
N GLN A 140 -8.19 11.11 20.83
CA GLN A 140 -7.46 12.38 20.77
C GLN A 140 -8.40 13.56 20.54
N ARG A 141 -9.35 13.44 19.60
CA ARG A 141 -10.36 14.47 19.32
C ARG A 141 -11.25 14.75 20.52
N GLY A 142 -11.72 13.71 21.23
CA GLY A 142 -12.51 13.85 22.44
C GLY A 142 -11.78 14.57 23.58
N ASN A 143 -10.45 14.50 23.62
CA ASN A 143 -9.59 15.21 24.56
C ASN A 143 -9.13 16.60 24.06
N ASN A 144 -9.74 17.12 22.98
CA ASN A 144 -9.37 18.38 22.32
C ASN A 144 -7.92 18.40 21.76
N ASN A 145 -7.36 17.24 21.44
CA ASN A 145 -6.06 17.11 20.79
C ASN A 145 -6.21 16.95 19.26
N GLN A 146 -5.20 17.41 18.52
CA GLN A 146 -5.11 17.26 17.06
C GLN A 146 -4.79 15.84 16.60
N GLY A 147 -4.36 14.94 17.50
CA GLY A 147 -4.05 13.56 17.16
C GLY A 147 -3.03 13.43 16.02
N ALA A 148 -3.16 12.38 15.22
CA ALA A 148 -2.32 12.18 14.04
C ALA A 148 -2.64 13.21 12.96
N GLN A 149 -1.58 13.71 12.33
CA GLN A 149 -1.62 14.70 11.25
C GLN A 149 -1.52 14.04 9.88
N LEU A 150 -0.79 12.92 9.79
CA LEU A 150 -0.62 12.13 8.57
C LEU A 150 -0.90 10.65 8.85
N LEU A 151 -1.49 10.00 7.86
CA LEU A 151 -1.57 8.55 7.73
C LEU A 151 -0.77 8.16 6.48
N LEU A 152 0.36 7.48 6.69
CA LEU A 152 1.26 7.02 5.63
C LEU A 152 1.10 5.51 5.45
N LEU A 153 0.64 5.10 4.28
CA LEU A 153 0.39 3.70 3.96
C LEU A 153 1.37 3.23 2.90
N SER A 154 2.32 2.39 3.30
CA SER A 154 3.55 2.12 2.54
C SER A 154 3.44 0.98 1.51
N GLY A 155 2.26 0.43 1.25
CA GLY A 155 2.08 -0.68 0.31
C GLY A 155 0.92 -1.59 0.67
N ASP A 156 0.47 -2.43 -0.26
CA ASP A 156 -0.49 -3.52 -0.04
C ASP A 156 -1.81 -3.08 0.58
N GLN A 157 -2.43 -2.06 -0.01
CA GLN A 157 -3.78 -1.63 0.41
C GLN A 157 -4.87 -2.53 -0.14
N VAL A 158 -4.56 -3.23 -1.23
CA VAL A 158 -5.35 -4.30 -1.84
C VAL A 158 -4.42 -5.46 -2.18
N TYR A 159 -4.98 -6.66 -2.32
CA TYR A 159 -4.28 -7.85 -2.79
C TYR A 159 -4.95 -8.30 -4.09
N ALA A 160 -4.34 -8.00 -5.23
CA ALA A 160 -4.88 -8.29 -6.55
C ALA A 160 -4.60 -9.74 -7.01
N ASP A 161 -3.64 -10.39 -6.38
CA ASP A 161 -3.11 -11.69 -6.75
C ASP A 161 -3.31 -12.77 -5.68
N ASP A 162 -3.78 -12.38 -4.49
CA ASP A 162 -4.28 -13.22 -3.41
C ASP A 162 -5.71 -12.76 -3.04
N VAL A 163 -6.70 -13.11 -3.88
CA VAL A 163 -8.10 -12.73 -3.65
C VAL A 163 -8.86 -13.88 -3.00
N ALA A 164 -9.61 -13.60 -1.94
CA ALA A 164 -10.52 -14.58 -1.37
C ALA A 164 -11.60 -15.01 -2.38
N GLY A 165 -11.97 -16.29 -2.41
CA GLY A 165 -13.02 -16.79 -3.29
C GLY A 165 -14.36 -16.05 -3.13
N PRO A 166 -14.86 -15.82 -1.89
CA PRO A 166 -16.05 -15.02 -1.66
C PRO A 166 -15.88 -13.55 -2.07
N MET A 167 -14.67 -12.98 -1.97
CA MET A 167 -14.38 -11.61 -2.45
C MET A 167 -14.58 -11.53 -3.97
N LEU A 168 -14.06 -12.52 -4.70
CA LEU A 168 -14.19 -12.55 -6.15
C LEU A 168 -15.66 -12.66 -6.59
N LEU A 169 -16.49 -13.42 -5.87
CA LEU A 169 -17.94 -13.47 -6.13
C LEU A 169 -18.62 -12.11 -5.91
N VAL A 170 -18.31 -11.40 -4.82
CA VAL A 170 -18.92 -10.08 -4.57
C VAL A 170 -18.38 -8.99 -5.48
N ILE A 171 -17.13 -9.10 -5.96
CA ILE A 171 -16.59 -8.24 -7.02
C ILE A 171 -17.49 -8.31 -8.26
N HIS A 172 -17.84 -9.51 -8.72
CA HIS A 172 -18.71 -9.69 -9.89
C HIS A 172 -20.14 -9.18 -9.63
N GLN A 173 -20.67 -9.37 -8.43
CA GLN A 173 -21.95 -8.74 -8.05
C GLN A 173 -21.86 -7.21 -8.13
N LEU A 174 -20.79 -6.60 -7.62
CA LEU A 174 -20.62 -5.14 -7.62
C LEU A 174 -20.44 -4.58 -9.03
N ILE A 175 -19.71 -5.29 -9.90
CA ILE A 175 -19.57 -4.95 -11.32
C ILE A 175 -20.94 -4.82 -11.98
N ASP A 176 -21.83 -5.79 -11.75
CA ASP A 176 -23.18 -5.78 -12.31
C ASP A 176 -24.06 -4.69 -11.69
N VAL A 177 -24.01 -4.53 -10.36
CA VAL A 177 -24.84 -3.56 -9.62
C VAL A 177 -24.50 -2.12 -10.01
N LEU A 178 -23.22 -1.77 -10.14
CA LEU A 178 -22.79 -0.42 -10.51
C LEU A 178 -22.67 -0.22 -12.03
N GLY A 179 -22.83 -1.30 -12.82
CA GLY A 179 -22.57 -1.31 -14.25
C GLY A 179 -21.16 -0.82 -14.57
N ILE A 180 -20.15 -1.35 -13.86
CA ILE A 180 -18.74 -0.97 -14.05
C ILE A 180 -18.35 -1.27 -15.49
N TYR A 181 -17.75 -0.28 -16.15
CA TYR A 181 -17.36 -0.37 -17.55
C TYR A 181 -16.26 -1.41 -17.73
N LYS A 182 -16.50 -2.36 -18.63
CA LYS A 182 -15.58 -3.45 -18.93
C LYS A 182 -14.52 -3.03 -19.93
N GLU A 183 -13.39 -3.68 -19.89
CA GLU A 183 -12.37 -3.57 -20.95
C GLU A 183 -12.63 -4.52 -22.13
N GLN A 184 -11.80 -4.42 -23.16
CA GLN A 184 -11.79 -5.37 -24.26
C GLN A 184 -11.43 -6.77 -23.77
N THR A 185 -12.12 -7.79 -24.29
CA THR A 185 -11.88 -9.19 -23.96
C THR A 185 -10.41 -9.56 -24.18
N LEU A 186 -9.81 -10.16 -23.15
CA LEU A 186 -8.45 -10.69 -23.22
C LEU A 186 -8.46 -12.06 -23.90
N ALA A 187 -7.38 -12.39 -24.61
CA ALA A 187 -7.21 -13.71 -25.23
C ALA A 187 -6.80 -14.76 -24.17
N LEU A 188 -7.68 -14.98 -23.19
CA LEU A 188 -7.57 -15.98 -22.14
C LEU A 188 -8.78 -16.92 -22.22
N ASN A 189 -8.55 -18.22 -22.10
CA ASN A 189 -9.60 -19.24 -22.14
C ASN A 189 -10.21 -19.42 -20.74
N LEU A 190 -10.85 -18.37 -20.22
CA LEU A 190 -11.54 -18.42 -18.93
C LEU A 190 -12.94 -19.03 -19.10
N PRO A 191 -13.41 -19.89 -18.17
CA PRO A 191 -14.82 -20.24 -18.08
C PRO A 191 -15.72 -19.01 -17.94
N ASP A 192 -16.91 -19.02 -18.56
CA ASP A 192 -17.84 -17.89 -18.44
C ASP A 192 -18.42 -17.75 -17.03
N ASP A 193 -18.65 -18.86 -16.33
CA ASP A 193 -19.13 -18.86 -14.95
C ASP A 193 -17.96 -18.63 -13.98
N ILE A 194 -18.04 -17.54 -13.21
CA ILE A 194 -17.06 -17.19 -12.19
C ILE A 194 -16.88 -18.30 -11.14
N ASN A 195 -17.91 -19.10 -10.87
CA ASN A 195 -17.84 -20.22 -9.92
C ASN A 195 -16.86 -21.31 -10.38
N GLU A 196 -16.75 -21.54 -11.69
CA GLU A 196 -15.80 -22.50 -12.27
C GLU A 196 -14.35 -21.98 -12.23
N GLN A 197 -14.19 -20.66 -12.16
CA GLN A 197 -12.88 -20.01 -12.05
C GLN A 197 -12.33 -20.03 -10.61
N LEU A 198 -13.20 -20.13 -9.59
CA LEU A 198 -12.80 -20.07 -8.19
C LEU A 198 -11.72 -21.10 -7.86
N TYR A 199 -10.63 -20.60 -7.31
CA TYR A 199 -9.40 -21.31 -6.99
C TYR A 199 -8.66 -21.96 -8.17
N ASN A 200 -9.05 -21.65 -9.40
CA ASN A 200 -8.50 -22.23 -10.62
C ASN A 200 -7.89 -21.19 -11.56
N ARG A 201 -7.91 -19.89 -11.24
CA ARG A 201 -7.47 -18.82 -12.14
C ARG A 201 -6.01 -18.95 -12.60
N HIS A 202 -5.11 -19.35 -11.70
CA HIS A 202 -3.70 -19.65 -12.02
C HIS A 202 -3.50 -20.69 -13.15
N LEU A 203 -4.49 -21.54 -13.45
CA LEU A 203 -4.43 -22.49 -14.56
C LEU A 203 -4.55 -21.80 -15.92
N TYR A 204 -5.27 -20.69 -15.98
CA TYR A 204 -5.60 -19.94 -17.19
C TYR A 204 -4.67 -18.75 -17.43
N LEU A 205 -3.95 -18.32 -16.41
CA LEU A 205 -2.97 -17.24 -16.52
C LEU A 205 -1.82 -17.63 -17.47
N PRO A 206 -1.24 -16.66 -18.20
CA PRO A 206 -0.11 -16.90 -19.10
C PRO A 206 1.10 -17.53 -18.40
N LYS A 207 1.83 -18.33 -19.18
CA LYS A 207 3.05 -19.03 -18.76
C LYS A 207 4.09 -18.92 -19.86
N THR A 208 5.36 -18.88 -19.48
CA THR A 208 6.48 -19.07 -20.41
C THR A 208 6.66 -20.58 -20.63
N PRO A 209 6.46 -21.08 -21.87
CA PRO A 209 6.62 -22.48 -22.17
C PRO A 209 8.06 -22.95 -21.91
N TRP A 210 8.22 -24.15 -21.36
CA TRP A 210 9.55 -24.69 -21.02
C TRP A 210 10.51 -24.71 -22.21
N GLN A 211 10.01 -24.82 -23.44
CA GLN A 211 10.82 -24.80 -24.67
C GLN A 211 11.49 -23.45 -24.92
N LYS A 212 10.91 -22.36 -24.41
CA LYS A 212 11.45 -21.00 -24.52
C LYS A 212 12.38 -20.64 -23.35
N ARG A 213 12.48 -21.49 -22.33
CA ARG A 213 13.35 -21.28 -21.17
C ARG A 213 14.82 -21.61 -21.53
N PRO A 214 15.81 -21.03 -20.81
CA PRO A 214 17.22 -21.33 -21.04
C PRO A 214 17.54 -22.83 -20.88
N LYS A 215 18.23 -23.43 -21.86
CA LYS A 215 18.61 -24.86 -21.84
C LYS A 215 19.52 -25.26 -20.68
N LEU A 216 20.22 -24.28 -20.09
CA LEU A 216 21.08 -24.46 -18.91
C LEU A 216 20.28 -24.45 -17.60
N GLY A 217 19.03 -24.00 -17.61
CA GLY A 217 18.17 -23.94 -16.43
C GLY A 217 17.52 -25.28 -16.11
N VAL A 218 17.40 -25.60 -14.82
CA VAL A 218 16.78 -26.84 -14.32
C VAL A 218 15.34 -27.01 -14.84
N GLY A 219 14.60 -25.91 -15.00
CA GLY A 219 13.23 -25.92 -15.52
C GLY A 219 13.10 -26.46 -16.95
N TYR A 220 14.10 -26.24 -17.82
CA TYR A 220 14.12 -26.77 -19.18
C TYR A 220 14.25 -28.30 -19.16
N TRP A 221 15.16 -28.83 -18.33
CA TRP A 221 15.37 -30.28 -18.16
C TRP A 221 14.18 -30.99 -17.51
N LEU A 222 13.49 -30.31 -16.58
CA LEU A 222 12.26 -30.79 -15.97
C LEU A 222 11.02 -30.60 -16.86
N LYS A 223 11.15 -29.98 -18.05
CA LYS A 223 10.04 -29.66 -18.96
C LYS A 223 8.89 -28.94 -18.26
N LYS A 224 9.23 -28.03 -17.34
CA LYS A 224 8.26 -27.33 -16.50
C LYS A 224 8.07 -25.91 -17.03
N ASP A 225 6.83 -25.57 -17.39
CA ASP A 225 6.46 -24.20 -17.73
C ASP A 225 6.62 -23.27 -16.53
N GLU A 226 6.87 -22.00 -16.81
CA GLU A 226 7.08 -20.96 -15.81
C GLU A 226 5.89 -20.02 -15.79
N PRO A 227 5.09 -20.00 -14.71
CA PRO A 227 4.01 -19.03 -14.56
C PRO A 227 4.54 -17.60 -14.67
N HIS A 228 3.77 -16.72 -15.32
CA HIS A 228 4.09 -15.29 -15.34
C HIS A 228 3.73 -14.60 -14.00
N PHE A 229 2.75 -15.14 -13.30
CA PHE A 229 2.28 -14.66 -12.01
C PHE A 229 2.44 -15.82 -11.03
N SER A 230 3.40 -15.73 -10.11
CA SER A 230 3.80 -16.83 -9.23
C SER A 230 3.38 -16.64 -7.77
N SER A 231 2.17 -16.14 -7.50
CA SER A 231 1.67 -16.19 -6.12
C SER A 231 1.31 -17.64 -5.71
N VAL A 232 1.85 -18.09 -4.58
CA VAL A 232 1.53 -19.38 -3.93
C VAL A 232 0.03 -19.50 -3.60
N LYS A 233 -0.63 -18.35 -3.49
CA LYS A 233 -2.05 -18.20 -3.23
C LYS A 233 -2.84 -17.66 -4.43
N ALA A 234 -2.25 -17.65 -5.64
CA ALA A 234 -2.82 -17.12 -6.89
C ALA A 234 -4.02 -17.91 -7.43
N TYR A 235 -4.61 -18.77 -6.60
CA TYR A 235 -5.80 -19.53 -6.92
C TYR A 235 -6.93 -18.60 -7.41
N ASN A 236 -7.01 -17.38 -6.88
CA ASN A 236 -7.82 -16.29 -7.43
C ASN A 236 -6.96 -15.02 -7.61
N HIS A 237 -6.60 -14.72 -8.86
CA HIS A 237 -5.94 -13.48 -9.26
C HIS A 237 -6.92 -12.61 -10.04
N LEU A 238 -6.88 -11.30 -9.88
CA LEU A 238 -7.67 -10.37 -10.70
C LEU A 238 -7.12 -10.29 -12.12
N ILE A 239 -8.01 -10.23 -13.10
CA ILE A 239 -7.62 -10.29 -14.51
C ILE A 239 -8.09 -9.02 -15.21
N HIS A 240 -9.38 -8.71 -15.04
CA HIS A 240 -10.01 -7.65 -15.80
C HIS A 240 -10.01 -6.32 -15.05
N PHE A 241 -9.87 -5.22 -15.79
CA PHE A 241 -9.83 -3.87 -15.21
C PHE A 241 -11.02 -3.59 -14.27
N GLU A 242 -12.23 -3.98 -14.66
CA GLU A 242 -13.43 -3.81 -13.82
C GLU A 242 -13.37 -4.54 -12.48
N GLU A 243 -12.61 -5.65 -12.38
CA GLU A 243 -12.43 -6.39 -11.12
C GLU A 243 -11.57 -5.60 -10.14
N TYR A 244 -10.51 -4.95 -10.63
CA TYR A 244 -9.67 -4.08 -9.81
C TYR A 244 -10.47 -2.90 -9.27
N ILE A 245 -11.28 -2.24 -10.12
CA ILE A 245 -12.14 -1.12 -9.69
C ILE A 245 -13.09 -1.56 -8.57
N ALA A 246 -13.73 -2.72 -8.71
CA ALA A 246 -14.61 -3.26 -7.68
C ALA A 246 -13.87 -3.61 -6.39
N LEU A 247 -12.68 -4.22 -6.47
CA LEU A 247 -11.86 -4.53 -5.30
C LEU A 247 -11.49 -3.27 -4.51
N TYR A 248 -11.05 -2.22 -5.18
CA TYR A 248 -10.70 -0.95 -4.53
C TYR A 248 -11.90 -0.33 -3.80
N LEU A 249 -13.09 -0.35 -4.40
CA LEU A 249 -14.30 0.13 -3.74
C LEU A 249 -14.64 -0.71 -2.49
N LEU A 250 -14.55 -2.04 -2.58
CA LEU A 250 -14.82 -2.94 -1.45
C LEU A 250 -13.79 -2.79 -0.32
N ASN A 251 -12.57 -2.34 -0.62
CA ASN A 251 -11.54 -2.09 0.40
C ASN A 251 -11.65 -0.71 1.08
N PHE A 252 -12.36 0.24 0.45
CA PHE A 252 -12.44 1.63 0.91
C PHE A 252 -13.85 2.12 1.26
N SER A 253 -14.89 1.31 1.11
CA SER A 253 -16.26 1.72 1.41
C SER A 253 -17.09 0.62 2.06
N ALA A 254 -17.66 0.91 3.23
CA ALA A 254 -18.67 0.12 3.91
C ALA A 254 -20.03 0.17 3.18
N LEU A 255 -20.34 1.28 2.50
CA LEU A 255 -21.62 1.45 1.80
C LEU A 255 -21.74 0.50 0.59
N VAL A 256 -20.65 0.27 -0.16
CA VAL A 256 -20.70 -0.66 -1.30
C VAL A 256 -20.91 -2.10 -0.85
N TRP A 257 -20.49 -2.48 0.37
CA TRP A 257 -20.81 -3.80 0.94
C TRP A 257 -22.30 -4.02 1.18
N GLN A 258 -23.10 -2.95 1.30
CA GLN A 258 -24.56 -3.04 1.39
C GLN A 258 -25.22 -3.27 0.02
N CYS A 259 -24.47 -3.05 -1.07
CA CYS A 259 -24.93 -3.25 -2.44
C CYS A 259 -24.71 -4.69 -2.94
N VAL A 260 -24.02 -5.54 -2.17
CA VAL A 260 -23.68 -6.93 -2.50
C VAL A 260 -24.12 -7.88 -1.39
N ASN A 261 -24.23 -9.18 -1.67
CA ASN A 261 -24.65 -10.19 -0.71
C ASN A 261 -23.56 -11.25 -0.47
N ILE A 262 -22.60 -10.91 0.39
CA ILE A 262 -21.56 -11.88 0.83
C ILE A 262 -22.16 -13.03 1.65
N LYS A 263 -23.28 -12.83 2.35
CA LYS A 263 -23.88 -13.86 3.21
C LYS A 263 -24.43 -15.03 2.40
N GLU A 264 -24.88 -14.79 1.18
CA GLU A 264 -25.36 -15.84 0.26
C GLU A 264 -24.24 -16.43 -0.62
N ALA A 265 -23.06 -15.80 -0.66
CA ALA A 265 -21.92 -16.36 -1.38
C ALA A 265 -21.61 -17.78 -0.87
N SER A 266 -21.55 -18.74 -1.79
CA SER A 266 -21.27 -20.15 -1.51
C SER A 266 -20.31 -20.71 -2.54
N TYR A 267 -19.52 -21.71 -2.14
CA TYR A 267 -18.63 -22.40 -3.05
C TYR A 267 -19.40 -23.57 -3.68
N LEU A 268 -19.45 -23.59 -5.02
CA LEU A 268 -20.20 -24.60 -5.78
C LEU A 268 -19.32 -25.76 -6.29
N GLY A 269 -18.01 -25.71 -6.05
CA GLY A 269 -17.09 -26.75 -6.48
C GLY A 269 -17.05 -27.95 -5.53
N GLU A 270 -16.43 -29.05 -5.98
CA GLU A 270 -16.46 -30.34 -5.26
C GLU A 270 -15.37 -30.48 -4.18
N SER A 271 -14.34 -29.62 -4.21
CA SER A 271 -13.20 -29.71 -3.28
C SER A 271 -13.57 -29.30 -1.85
N SER A 272 -13.58 -30.27 -0.93
CA SER A 272 -13.81 -30.03 0.50
C SER A 272 -12.77 -29.09 1.12
N LYS A 273 -11.51 -29.16 0.68
CA LYS A 273 -10.45 -28.23 1.09
C LYS A 273 -10.81 -26.79 0.72
N ASN A 274 -11.22 -26.56 -0.53
CA ASN A 274 -11.58 -25.22 -1.00
C ASN A 274 -12.85 -24.71 -0.31
N GLN A 275 -13.81 -25.60 -0.01
CA GLN A 275 -14.99 -25.26 0.78
C GLN A 275 -14.62 -24.74 2.18
N THR A 276 -13.67 -25.40 2.86
CA THR A 276 -13.18 -24.94 4.17
C THR A 276 -12.49 -23.59 4.08
N ILE A 277 -11.61 -23.39 3.09
CA ILE A 277 -10.92 -22.12 2.84
C ILE A 277 -11.95 -21.02 2.57
N PHE A 278 -12.87 -21.24 1.65
CA PHE A 278 -13.94 -20.31 1.28
C PHE A 278 -14.76 -19.86 2.50
N ASN A 279 -15.13 -20.79 3.38
CA ASN A 279 -15.91 -20.46 4.57
C ASN A 279 -15.10 -19.62 5.58
N ALA A 280 -13.81 -19.89 5.73
CA ALA A 280 -12.92 -19.12 6.59
C ALA A 280 -12.71 -17.69 6.04
N GLU A 281 -12.40 -17.57 4.74
CA GLU A 281 -12.28 -16.30 4.03
C GLU A 281 -13.57 -15.48 4.11
N LYS A 282 -14.73 -16.11 3.91
CA LYS A 282 -16.04 -15.46 4.00
C LYS A 282 -16.27 -14.87 5.39
N THR A 283 -15.91 -15.62 6.43
CA THR A 283 -16.03 -15.14 7.81
C THR A 283 -15.14 -13.93 8.05
N ALA A 284 -13.87 -14.01 7.62
CA ALA A 284 -12.92 -12.91 7.76
C ALA A 284 -13.37 -11.64 7.00
N LEU A 285 -13.91 -11.79 5.78
CA LEU A 285 -14.44 -10.69 4.98
C LEU A 285 -15.68 -10.04 5.58
N ILE A 286 -16.59 -10.83 6.16
CA ILE A 286 -17.75 -10.29 6.88
C ILE A 286 -17.30 -9.42 8.07
N ASP A 287 -16.27 -9.86 8.80
CA ASP A 287 -15.72 -9.09 9.91
C ASP A 287 -14.92 -7.86 9.44
N TYR A 288 -14.19 -7.97 8.33
CA TYR A 288 -13.53 -6.84 7.66
C TYR A 288 -14.52 -5.75 7.27
N ALA A 289 -15.61 -6.13 6.58
CA ALA A 289 -16.63 -5.19 6.12
C ALA A 289 -17.29 -4.42 7.27
N LYS A 290 -17.46 -5.03 8.45
CA LYS A 290 -18.02 -4.38 9.64
C LYS A 290 -17.14 -3.26 10.20
N GLY A 291 -15.82 -3.29 9.96
CA GLY A 291 -14.88 -2.29 10.45
C GLY A 291 -14.69 -1.11 9.51
N LEU A 292 -15.17 -1.19 8.26
CA LEU A 292 -14.87 -0.20 7.22
C LEU A 292 -15.41 1.19 7.54
N ASN A 293 -16.54 1.31 8.22
CA ASN A 293 -17.08 2.62 8.62
C ASN A 293 -16.11 3.39 9.53
N GLU A 294 -15.41 2.68 10.43
CA GLU A 294 -14.40 3.29 11.31
C GLU A 294 -13.17 3.74 10.52
N VAL A 295 -12.77 2.96 9.51
CA VAL A 295 -11.64 3.27 8.62
C VAL A 295 -11.97 4.45 7.71
N GLU A 296 -13.18 4.50 7.13
CA GLU A 296 -13.66 5.64 6.36
C GLU A 296 -13.71 6.92 7.19
N ARG A 297 -14.14 6.82 8.46
CA ARG A 297 -14.08 7.96 9.39
C ARG A 297 -12.64 8.44 9.59
N LEU A 298 -11.67 7.54 9.71
CA LEU A 298 -10.25 7.93 9.80
C LEU A 298 -9.79 8.65 8.53
N PHE A 299 -10.11 8.10 7.35
CA PHE A 299 -9.77 8.67 6.04
C PHE A 299 -10.40 10.04 5.78
N ALA A 300 -11.58 10.32 6.33
CA ALA A 300 -12.22 11.63 6.26
C ALA A 300 -11.56 12.70 7.16
N ASN A 301 -10.75 12.30 8.15
CA ASN A 301 -10.25 13.20 9.20
C ASN A 301 -8.71 13.28 9.27
N VAL A 302 -7.98 12.50 8.48
CA VAL A 302 -6.52 12.49 8.45
C VAL A 302 -6.04 12.42 7.00
N SER A 303 -5.08 13.27 6.65
CA SER A 303 -4.47 13.24 5.31
C SER A 303 -3.80 11.88 5.10
N THR A 304 -4.33 11.13 4.14
CA THR A 304 -3.98 9.73 3.87
C THR A 304 -3.21 9.65 2.57
N LEU A 305 -1.91 9.39 2.68
CA LEU A 305 -0.99 9.26 1.57
C LEU A 305 -0.55 7.81 1.47
N MET A 306 -0.44 7.31 0.24
CA MET A 306 -0.18 5.90 -0.04
C MET A 306 0.96 5.73 -1.03
N ILE A 307 1.49 4.52 -1.13
CA ILE A 307 2.28 4.07 -2.27
C ILE A 307 1.90 2.61 -2.58
N PHE A 308 1.98 2.19 -3.84
CA PHE A 308 1.75 0.78 -4.19
C PHE A 308 2.89 -0.08 -3.68
N ASP A 309 2.57 -1.35 -3.49
CA ASP A 309 3.55 -2.42 -3.51
C ASP A 309 3.27 -3.41 -4.64
N ASP A 310 3.95 -4.56 -4.59
CA ASP A 310 3.68 -5.67 -5.48
C ASP A 310 2.25 -6.17 -5.39
N HIS A 311 1.65 -6.45 -4.22
CA HIS A 311 0.30 -7.03 -4.17
C HIS A 311 -0.82 -6.10 -4.65
N ASP A 312 -0.58 -4.78 -4.78
CA ASP A 312 -1.49 -3.88 -5.51
C ASP A 312 -1.59 -4.26 -7.00
N VAL A 313 -0.60 -4.99 -7.55
CA VAL A 313 -0.48 -5.43 -8.94
C VAL A 313 -0.31 -6.97 -9.04
N THR A 314 0.82 -7.52 -8.58
CA THR A 314 1.16 -8.94 -8.35
C THR A 314 2.49 -9.12 -7.57
N ASP A 315 2.61 -10.14 -6.69
CA ASP A 315 3.76 -10.53 -5.83
C ASP A 315 5.15 -10.51 -6.49
N ASP A 316 5.26 -10.74 -7.81
CA ASP A 316 6.56 -10.80 -8.52
C ASP A 316 6.91 -9.52 -9.31
N TRP A 317 6.20 -8.43 -9.06
CA TRP A 317 6.22 -7.28 -9.96
C TRP A 317 7.61 -6.63 -10.06
N ASN A 318 8.20 -6.72 -11.25
CA ASN A 318 9.53 -6.22 -11.61
C ASN A 318 10.68 -6.81 -10.76
N LEU A 319 10.49 -8.02 -10.22
CA LEU A 319 11.50 -8.66 -9.37
C LEU A 319 12.81 -8.97 -10.13
N THR A 320 12.71 -9.40 -11.39
CA THR A 320 13.88 -9.72 -12.25
C THR A 320 13.68 -9.22 -13.68
N ALA A 321 14.78 -8.89 -14.37
CA ALA A 321 14.74 -8.49 -15.77
C ALA A 321 14.17 -9.59 -16.70
N GLY A 322 14.39 -10.87 -16.35
CA GLY A 322 13.82 -12.02 -17.05
C GLY A 322 12.29 -12.08 -16.93
N TRP A 323 11.77 -11.85 -15.72
CA TRP A 323 10.33 -11.74 -15.49
C TRP A 323 9.72 -10.59 -16.29
N GLU A 324 10.32 -9.39 -16.22
CA GLU A 324 9.85 -8.22 -16.97
C GLU A 324 9.79 -8.48 -18.48
N GLN A 325 10.81 -9.17 -19.01
CA GLN A 325 10.84 -9.56 -20.43
C GLN A 325 9.70 -10.51 -20.78
N ALA A 326 9.44 -11.53 -19.95
CA ALA A 326 8.37 -12.50 -20.17
C ALA A 326 6.98 -11.83 -20.17
N ILE A 327 6.75 -10.92 -19.22
CA ILE A 327 5.52 -10.12 -19.11
C ILE A 327 5.33 -9.22 -20.33
N ASN A 328 6.36 -8.44 -20.69
CA ASN A 328 6.27 -7.50 -21.81
C ASN A 328 6.07 -8.17 -23.17
N GLN A 329 6.48 -9.43 -23.32
CA GLN A 329 6.29 -10.22 -24.54
C GLN A 329 4.90 -10.88 -24.64
N ASN A 330 4.12 -10.91 -23.56
CA ASN A 330 2.77 -11.48 -23.55
C ASN A 330 1.71 -10.37 -23.40
N PRO A 331 0.88 -10.12 -24.44
CA PRO A 331 -0.12 -9.04 -24.39
C PRO A 331 -1.12 -9.15 -23.23
N CYS A 332 -1.53 -10.36 -22.84
CA CYS A 332 -2.46 -10.56 -21.73
C CYS A 332 -1.76 -10.28 -20.39
N SER A 333 -0.54 -10.76 -20.18
CA SER A 333 0.21 -10.47 -18.96
C SER A 333 0.46 -8.98 -18.80
N LYS A 334 0.91 -8.31 -19.86
CA LYS A 334 1.12 -6.87 -19.85
C LYS A 334 -0.17 -6.11 -19.52
N ARG A 335 -1.32 -6.56 -20.06
CA ARG A 335 -2.62 -5.96 -19.75
C ARG A 335 -3.00 -6.08 -18.28
N ILE A 336 -2.84 -7.26 -17.68
CA ILE A 336 -3.14 -7.48 -16.26
C ILE A 336 -2.31 -6.55 -15.36
N ILE A 337 -1.00 -6.44 -15.62
CA ILE A 337 -0.13 -5.49 -14.89
C ILE A 337 -0.61 -4.05 -15.06
N ASN A 338 -0.90 -3.64 -16.29
CA ASN A 338 -1.38 -2.30 -16.57
C ASN A 338 -2.74 -2.03 -15.90
N ASN A 339 -3.64 -3.02 -15.81
CA ASN A 339 -4.92 -2.87 -15.10
C ASN A 339 -4.71 -2.57 -13.61
N GLY A 340 -3.76 -3.25 -12.96
CA GLY A 340 -3.33 -2.95 -11.60
C GLY A 340 -2.81 -1.52 -11.45
N LEU A 341 -1.88 -1.12 -12.31
CA LEU A 341 -1.30 0.24 -12.32
C LEU A 341 -2.33 1.35 -12.55
N ILE A 342 -3.25 1.16 -13.50
CA ILE A 342 -4.33 2.14 -13.76
C ILE A 342 -5.24 2.27 -12.54
N SER A 343 -5.56 1.14 -11.90
CA SER A 343 -6.44 1.14 -10.73
C SER A 343 -5.76 1.79 -9.53
N TYR A 344 -4.47 1.52 -9.31
CA TYR A 344 -3.67 2.27 -8.33
C TYR A 344 -3.69 3.77 -8.62
N TRP A 345 -3.43 4.17 -9.87
CA TRP A 345 -3.43 5.58 -10.25
C TRP A 345 -4.77 6.24 -9.90
N LEU A 346 -5.89 5.59 -10.24
CA LEU A 346 -7.22 6.09 -9.94
C LEU A 346 -7.53 6.15 -8.45
N PHE A 347 -7.16 5.15 -7.65
CA PHE A 347 -7.62 5.08 -6.26
C PHE A 347 -6.62 5.60 -5.22
N GLN A 348 -5.34 5.67 -5.58
CA GLN A 348 -4.27 6.09 -4.67
C GLN A 348 -3.44 7.22 -5.28
N GLY A 349 -2.86 6.98 -6.47
CA GLY A 349 -1.86 7.84 -7.10
C GLY A 349 -2.33 9.28 -7.34
N MET A 350 -3.51 9.46 -7.94
CA MET A 350 -4.06 10.80 -8.21
C MET A 350 -4.28 11.65 -6.97
N GLY A 351 -4.59 11.01 -5.85
CA GLY A 351 -4.74 11.69 -4.57
C GLY A 351 -3.40 12.07 -3.94
N ASN A 352 -2.36 11.24 -4.14
CA ASN A 352 -1.05 11.42 -3.54
C ASN A 352 -0.33 12.69 -4.00
N ASP A 353 -0.60 13.18 -5.21
CA ASP A 353 0.01 14.39 -5.78
C ASP A 353 -1.02 15.49 -6.08
N ALA A 354 -2.27 15.32 -5.62
CA ALA A 354 -3.38 16.24 -5.90
C ALA A 354 -3.55 16.57 -7.39
N LEU A 355 -3.33 15.57 -8.27
CA LEU A 355 -3.43 15.66 -9.73
C LEU A 355 -2.42 16.61 -10.41
N ILE A 356 -1.35 17.03 -9.72
CA ILE A 356 -0.37 17.96 -10.30
C ILE A 356 0.35 17.33 -11.49
N LYS A 357 0.84 16.09 -11.36
CA LYS A 357 1.53 15.33 -12.41
C LYS A 357 0.66 14.20 -12.92
N THR A 358 0.04 13.45 -12.01
CA THR A 358 -0.84 12.33 -12.34
C THR A 358 -2.08 12.76 -13.13
N GLY A 359 -2.47 14.04 -13.05
CA GLY A 359 -3.54 14.62 -13.86
C GLY A 359 -3.25 14.62 -15.36
N GLU A 360 -1.98 14.56 -15.78
CA GLU A 360 -1.58 14.48 -17.19
C GLU A 360 -2.13 13.21 -17.87
N LEU A 361 -2.35 12.14 -17.11
CA LEU A 361 -2.88 10.86 -17.59
C LEU A 361 -4.41 10.88 -17.80
N LEU A 362 -5.14 11.87 -17.27
CA LEU A 362 -6.60 11.93 -17.35
C LEU A 362 -7.13 12.00 -18.78
N THR A 363 -6.56 12.90 -19.60
CA THR A 363 -7.01 13.10 -20.98
C THR A 363 -6.84 11.83 -21.82
N PRO A 364 -5.64 11.21 -21.92
CA PRO A 364 -5.48 9.98 -22.70
C PRO A 364 -6.28 8.80 -22.12
N PHE A 365 -6.45 8.72 -20.80
CA PHE A 365 -7.32 7.71 -20.20
C PHE A 365 -8.78 7.88 -20.63
N LYS A 366 -9.34 9.08 -20.50
CA LYS A 366 -10.73 9.38 -20.89
C LYS A 366 -10.98 9.13 -22.39
N GLN A 367 -9.99 9.41 -23.23
CA GLN A 367 -10.04 9.14 -24.68
C GLN A 367 -10.03 7.64 -25.01
N SER A 368 -9.56 6.80 -24.09
CA SER A 368 -9.54 5.34 -24.26
C SER A 368 -10.91 4.70 -24.02
N LYS A 369 -11.93 5.47 -23.61
CA LYS A 369 -13.30 4.97 -23.50
C LYS A 369 -14.02 5.09 -24.85
N SER A 370 -14.48 3.96 -25.38
CA SER A 370 -15.29 3.95 -26.60
C SER A 370 -16.70 4.53 -26.37
N ALA A 371 -17.40 4.85 -27.47
CA ALA A 371 -18.78 5.34 -27.44
C ALA A 371 -19.77 4.36 -26.77
N ASN A 372 -19.45 3.06 -26.77
CA ASN A 372 -20.26 2.02 -26.12
C ASN A 372 -19.88 1.77 -24.65
N ASN A 373 -19.10 2.67 -24.03
CA ASN A 373 -18.59 2.55 -22.66
C ASN A 373 -17.75 1.28 -22.40
N VAL A 374 -17.00 0.83 -23.41
CA VAL A 374 -15.97 -0.21 -23.29
C VAL A 374 -14.59 0.42 -23.35
N TRP A 375 -13.69 0.03 -22.45
CA TRP A 375 -12.32 0.54 -22.41
C TRP A 375 -11.42 -0.09 -23.49
N GLN A 376 -10.69 0.74 -24.23
CA GLN A 376 -9.70 0.39 -25.24
C GLN A 376 -8.30 0.88 -24.79
N LEU A 377 -7.77 0.26 -23.74
CA LEU A 377 -6.64 0.78 -22.98
C LEU A 377 -5.27 0.62 -23.66
N GLN A 378 -5.19 -0.07 -24.80
CA GLN A 378 -3.92 -0.33 -25.49
C GLN A 378 -3.16 0.96 -25.84
N ALA A 379 -3.87 2.02 -26.25
CA ALA A 379 -3.24 3.30 -26.55
C ALA A 379 -2.79 4.04 -25.28
N PHE A 380 -3.46 3.80 -24.14
CA PHE A 380 -3.15 4.42 -22.86
C PHE A 380 -1.95 3.77 -22.15
N ASP A 381 -1.63 2.51 -22.46
CA ASP A 381 -0.46 1.83 -21.90
C ASP A 381 0.83 2.62 -22.04
N LYS A 382 1.03 3.29 -23.18
CA LYS A 382 2.27 3.99 -23.44
C LYS A 382 2.40 5.24 -22.55
N PRO A 383 1.41 6.15 -22.49
CA PRO A 383 1.39 7.22 -21.49
C PRO A 383 1.59 6.71 -20.06
N LEU A 384 0.88 5.65 -19.66
CA LEU A 384 0.98 5.08 -18.32
C LEU A 384 2.39 4.55 -18.00
N ASN A 385 2.94 3.71 -18.87
CA ASN A 385 4.23 3.05 -18.64
C ASN A 385 5.42 4.02 -18.79
N ASN A 386 5.20 5.21 -19.38
CA ASN A 386 6.19 6.27 -19.47
C ASN A 386 6.07 7.29 -18.32
N PHE A 387 5.06 7.15 -17.46
CA PHE A 387 4.87 8.05 -16.33
C PHE A 387 5.81 7.65 -15.18
N ASN A 388 6.70 8.57 -14.81
CA ASN A 388 7.81 8.32 -13.89
C ASN A 388 7.65 8.99 -12.52
N TYR A 389 6.51 9.64 -12.26
CA TYR A 389 6.32 10.51 -11.09
C TYR A 389 5.37 9.89 -10.05
N TRP A 390 5.59 8.61 -9.71
CA TRP A 390 4.85 7.94 -8.61
C TRP A 390 5.41 8.30 -7.23
N HIS A 391 6.69 8.65 -7.16
CA HIS A 391 7.32 9.23 -5.97
C HIS A 391 6.82 10.66 -5.76
N TYR A 392 6.82 11.11 -4.50
CA TYR A 392 6.41 12.46 -4.15
C TYR A 392 7.01 12.89 -2.81
N GLU A 393 6.95 14.19 -2.55
CA GLU A 393 7.47 14.78 -1.32
C GLU A 393 6.41 15.65 -0.65
N LEU A 394 6.53 15.80 0.67
CA LEU A 394 5.79 16.77 1.47
C LEU A 394 6.78 17.75 2.09
N THR A 395 6.49 19.04 1.97
CA THR A 395 7.35 20.11 2.52
C THR A 395 7.07 20.37 4.01
N THR A 396 6.78 19.30 4.76
CA THR A 396 6.60 19.35 6.21
C THR A 396 7.94 19.44 6.94
N ILE A 397 7.90 19.56 8.26
CA ILE A 397 9.07 19.49 9.13
C ILE A 397 8.86 18.35 10.14
N PRO A 398 9.59 17.23 10.06
CA PRO A 398 10.59 16.87 9.04
C PRO A 398 10.02 16.75 7.62
N LYS A 399 10.87 16.88 6.59
CA LYS A 399 10.48 16.66 5.19
C LYS A 399 10.14 15.19 4.99
N VAL A 400 9.06 14.89 4.27
CA VAL A 400 8.70 13.50 3.91
C VAL A 400 9.05 13.26 2.44
N VAL A 401 9.77 12.18 2.16
CA VAL A 401 10.15 11.74 0.82
C VAL A 401 9.63 10.32 0.62
N VAL A 402 8.67 10.15 -0.28
CA VAL A 402 8.06 8.85 -0.59
C VAL A 402 8.69 8.31 -1.87
N LEU A 403 9.32 7.15 -1.79
CA LEU A 403 10.12 6.55 -2.86
C LEU A 403 9.31 5.58 -3.71
N ASP A 404 9.44 5.62 -5.04
CA ASP A 404 8.95 4.55 -5.92
C ASP A 404 10.05 3.52 -6.21
N THR A 405 10.01 2.40 -5.50
CA THR A 405 10.98 1.31 -5.61
C THR A 405 10.49 0.13 -6.47
N ARG A 406 9.30 0.20 -7.05
CA ARG A 406 8.75 -0.88 -7.90
C ARG A 406 8.87 -0.54 -9.38
N THR A 407 8.68 0.71 -9.80
CA THR A 407 8.82 1.07 -11.23
C THR A 407 10.20 1.58 -11.62
N HIS A 408 10.99 2.08 -10.67
CA HIS A 408 12.37 2.56 -10.88
C HIS A 408 13.45 1.57 -10.44
N ARG A 409 13.16 0.26 -10.54
CA ARG A 409 14.13 -0.78 -10.20
C ARG A 409 15.32 -0.76 -11.17
N TRP A 410 16.53 -0.85 -10.61
CA TRP A 410 17.75 -1.04 -11.39
C TRP A 410 17.84 -2.47 -11.92
N ARG A 411 17.95 -2.63 -13.23
CA ARG A 411 18.03 -3.94 -13.87
C ARG A 411 19.46 -4.46 -13.91
N ASN A 412 19.65 -5.73 -13.54
CA ASN A 412 20.92 -6.40 -13.73
C ASN A 412 21.16 -6.75 -15.21
N GLU A 413 22.11 -6.05 -15.83
CA GLU A 413 22.45 -6.25 -17.25
C GLU A 413 23.31 -7.50 -17.51
N SER A 414 23.88 -8.11 -16.46
CA SER A 414 24.78 -9.25 -16.57
C SER A 414 24.10 -10.61 -16.33
N ASN A 415 23.15 -10.68 -15.39
CA ASN A 415 22.36 -11.86 -15.09
C ASN A 415 20.89 -11.49 -14.91
N PHE A 416 20.06 -11.85 -15.90
CA PHE A 416 18.64 -11.46 -15.96
C PHE A 416 17.76 -12.17 -14.92
N ASN A 417 18.28 -13.22 -14.27
CA ASN A 417 17.56 -13.95 -13.22
C ASN A 417 17.99 -13.52 -11.81
N GLU A 418 18.94 -12.59 -11.68
CA GLU A 418 19.24 -11.98 -10.38
C GLU A 418 18.21 -10.90 -10.04
N PRO A 419 17.89 -10.71 -8.74
CA PRO A 419 16.99 -9.65 -8.31
C PRO A 419 17.45 -8.27 -8.79
N SER A 420 16.51 -7.46 -9.27
CA SER A 420 16.74 -6.07 -9.61
C SER A 420 17.03 -5.23 -8.34
N GLY A 421 17.87 -4.20 -8.45
CA GLY A 421 18.09 -3.25 -7.35
C GLY A 421 16.87 -2.35 -7.15
N LEU A 422 16.60 -1.90 -5.93
CA LEU A 422 15.35 -1.20 -5.60
C LEU A 422 15.22 0.22 -6.17
N LEU A 423 16.33 0.91 -6.45
CA LEU A 423 16.34 2.21 -7.13
C LEU A 423 17.46 2.30 -8.16
N ASP A 424 17.16 2.97 -9.27
CA ASP A 424 18.12 3.39 -10.26
C ASP A 424 19.01 4.57 -9.80
N TRP A 425 20.02 4.89 -10.62
CA TRP A 425 21.01 5.92 -10.31
C TRP A 425 20.46 7.35 -10.29
N GLU A 426 19.46 7.65 -11.11
CA GLU A 426 18.85 8.98 -11.20
C GLU A 426 18.05 9.24 -9.91
N ARG A 427 17.17 8.31 -9.54
CA ARG A 427 16.34 8.42 -8.31
C ARG A 427 17.18 8.44 -7.04
N LEU A 428 18.29 7.69 -6.99
CA LEU A 428 19.23 7.77 -5.87
C LEU A 428 19.89 9.14 -5.75
N THR A 429 20.15 9.82 -6.87
CA THR A 429 20.76 11.15 -6.87
C THR A 429 19.74 12.22 -6.47
N GLU A 430 18.49 12.12 -6.94
CA GLU A 430 17.39 12.99 -6.47
C GLU A 430 17.13 12.81 -4.96
N LEU A 431 17.14 11.58 -4.46
CA LEU A 431 17.05 11.30 -3.02
C LEU A 431 18.21 11.93 -2.25
N GLU A 432 19.44 11.80 -2.76
CA GLU A 432 20.62 12.43 -2.15
C GLU A 432 20.45 13.96 -2.08
N GLU A 433 20.00 14.62 -3.15
CA GLU A 433 19.72 16.07 -3.13
C GLU A 433 18.65 16.46 -2.10
N SER A 434 17.59 15.67 -1.98
CA SER A 434 16.53 15.90 -1.00
C SER A 434 17.00 15.68 0.44
N LEU A 435 17.89 14.72 0.67
CA LEU A 435 18.50 14.51 1.99
C LEU A 435 19.43 15.67 2.36
N LEU A 436 20.28 16.12 1.45
CA LEU A 436 21.26 17.18 1.71
C LEU A 436 20.64 18.58 1.92
N SER A 437 19.36 18.76 1.57
CA SER A 437 18.67 20.05 1.67
C SER A 437 17.96 20.28 3.01
N HIS A 438 17.88 19.28 3.90
CA HIS A 438 17.09 19.35 5.13
C HIS A 438 17.82 18.71 6.32
N ASP A 439 17.64 19.27 7.52
CA ASP A 439 18.29 18.73 8.74
C ASP A 439 17.61 17.46 9.26
N LYS A 440 16.33 17.24 8.92
CA LYS A 440 15.52 16.10 9.36
C LYS A 440 14.64 15.61 8.23
N VAL A 441 14.66 14.30 7.96
CA VAL A 441 13.93 13.70 6.84
C VAL A 441 13.27 12.39 7.25
N ILE A 442 12.07 12.16 6.73
CA ILE A 442 11.36 10.88 6.77
C ILE A 442 11.35 10.32 5.35
N ILE A 443 11.96 9.17 5.15
CA ILE A 443 11.91 8.39 3.92
C ILE A 443 10.81 7.34 4.09
N VAL A 444 9.92 7.20 3.09
CA VAL A 444 8.94 6.11 3.02
C VAL A 444 9.31 5.20 1.87
N SER A 445 9.53 3.93 2.16
CA SER A 445 9.91 2.88 1.21
C SER A 445 8.98 1.68 1.40
N PRO A 446 8.44 1.07 0.33
CA PRO A 446 7.58 -0.10 0.47
C PRO A 446 8.22 -1.24 1.29
N ALA A 447 9.48 -1.55 1.00
CA ALA A 447 10.24 -2.53 1.78
C ALA A 447 11.38 -1.93 2.63
N PRO A 448 11.85 -2.65 3.68
CA PRO A 448 12.87 -2.17 4.61
C PRO A 448 14.26 -2.02 3.97
N VAL A 449 14.94 -0.90 4.26
CA VAL A 449 16.36 -0.68 3.87
C VAL A 449 17.29 -1.50 4.75
N PHE A 450 17.08 -1.44 6.06
CA PHE A 450 17.85 -2.17 7.04
C PHE A 450 17.00 -3.29 7.64
N GLY A 451 16.87 -4.39 6.90
CA GLY A 451 16.13 -5.58 7.34
C GLY A 451 16.94 -6.53 8.24
N VAL A 452 16.27 -7.58 8.71
CA VAL A 452 16.92 -8.71 9.37
C VAL A 452 17.91 -9.37 8.42
N LYS A 453 19.21 -9.38 8.76
CA LYS A 453 20.31 -9.88 7.90
C LYS A 453 20.20 -11.37 7.54
N SER A 454 19.30 -12.09 8.18
CA SER A 454 19.04 -13.51 8.01
C SER A 454 18.14 -13.82 6.79
N ILE A 455 18.23 -13.06 5.69
CA ILE A 455 17.40 -13.26 4.49
C ILE A 455 17.56 -14.68 3.91
N GLU A 456 18.78 -15.22 3.94
CA GLU A 456 19.05 -16.61 3.53
C GLU A 456 18.44 -17.65 4.50
N ALA A 457 18.34 -17.35 5.80
CA ALA A 457 17.71 -18.24 6.77
C ALA A 457 16.18 -18.19 6.68
N ILE A 458 15.62 -17.01 6.37
CA ILE A 458 14.22 -16.83 5.99
C ILE A 458 13.92 -17.71 4.77
N GLN A 459 14.70 -17.55 3.68
CA GLN A 459 14.58 -18.37 2.46
C GLN A 459 14.72 -19.88 2.73
N ALA A 460 15.70 -20.29 3.54
CA ALA A 460 15.93 -21.71 3.87
C ALA A 460 14.76 -22.31 4.69
N MET A 461 14.17 -21.55 5.62
CA MET A 461 13.04 -22.00 6.43
C MET A 461 11.74 -22.12 5.64
N PHE A 462 11.45 -21.15 4.75
CA PHE A 462 10.26 -21.21 3.88
C PHE A 462 10.31 -22.43 2.95
N ASN A 463 11.47 -22.68 2.33
CA ASN A 463 11.70 -23.89 1.52
C ASN A 463 11.50 -25.19 2.31
N MET A 464 11.83 -25.21 3.61
CA MET A 464 11.73 -26.41 4.46
C MET A 464 10.30 -26.73 4.92
N CYS A 465 9.40 -25.74 4.95
CA CYS A 465 8.00 -25.90 5.33
C CYS A 465 7.03 -26.11 4.14
N GLY A 466 7.55 -26.20 2.91
CA GLY A 466 6.71 -26.37 1.71
C GLY A 466 5.81 -25.17 1.41
N GLN A 467 6.13 -24.00 1.97
CA GLN A 467 5.51 -22.71 1.69
C GLN A 467 6.56 -21.90 0.89
N PRO A 468 6.39 -21.71 -0.43
CA PRO A 468 7.24 -20.82 -1.21
C PRO A 468 7.14 -19.38 -0.68
N LEU A 469 8.15 -18.57 -0.98
CA LEU A 469 8.43 -17.27 -0.37
C LEU A 469 7.17 -16.45 -0.04
N MET A 470 7.01 -16.07 1.23
CA MET A 470 6.12 -15.00 1.71
C MET A 470 6.94 -13.83 2.29
N VAL A 471 8.25 -13.82 2.01
CA VAL A 471 9.15 -12.73 2.38
C VAL A 471 9.91 -12.40 1.13
N ASP A 472 9.58 -11.25 0.59
CA ASP A 472 10.05 -10.85 -0.70
C ASP A 472 11.54 -10.49 -0.63
N VAL A 473 12.30 -10.81 -1.68
CA VAL A 473 13.77 -10.57 -1.69
C VAL A 473 14.02 -9.11 -2.09
N GLU A 474 13.36 -8.21 -1.37
CA GLU A 474 13.40 -6.75 -1.42
C GLU A 474 14.70 -6.20 -0.83
N ASN A 475 15.81 -6.92 -1.00
CA ASN A 475 17.02 -6.52 -0.32
C ASN A 475 17.60 -5.32 -1.07
N TRP A 476 17.57 -4.13 -0.48
CA TRP A 476 18.38 -2.99 -0.91
C TRP A 476 19.84 -3.41 -1.17
N MET A 477 20.31 -4.43 -0.46
CA MET A 477 21.65 -5.00 -0.55
C MET A 477 21.84 -6.05 -1.67
N ALA A 478 20.80 -6.40 -2.45
CA ALA A 478 20.90 -7.36 -3.56
C ALA A 478 21.81 -6.84 -4.69
N HIS A 479 21.90 -5.52 -4.87
CA HIS A 479 22.80 -4.90 -5.83
C HIS A 479 23.84 -4.02 -5.12
N GLU A 480 25.12 -4.42 -5.18
CA GLU A 480 26.22 -3.75 -4.47
C GLU A 480 26.39 -2.26 -4.84
N GLY A 481 26.05 -1.85 -6.06
CA GLY A 481 26.22 -0.46 -6.53
C GLY A 481 25.22 0.52 -5.91
N SER A 482 23.93 0.21 -6.00
CA SER A 482 22.82 1.05 -5.50
C SER A 482 22.85 1.12 -3.97
N ALA A 483 23.04 -0.03 -3.32
CA ALA A 483 23.23 -0.12 -1.86
C ALA A 483 24.40 0.74 -1.38
N LYS A 484 25.52 0.68 -2.12
CA LYS A 484 26.73 1.42 -1.74
C LYS A 484 26.55 2.92 -1.80
N LYS A 485 25.92 3.45 -2.85
CA LYS A 485 25.66 4.89 -2.92
C LYS A 485 24.72 5.34 -1.81
N LEU A 486 23.60 4.66 -1.57
CA LEU A 486 22.68 5.04 -0.48
C LEU A 486 23.41 5.07 0.88
N LEU A 487 24.20 4.03 1.16
CA LEU A 487 24.97 3.95 2.40
C LEU A 487 26.09 4.97 2.47
N ASP A 488 26.76 5.26 1.35
CA ASP A 488 27.77 6.31 1.28
C ASP A 488 27.14 7.69 1.49
N THR A 489 25.93 7.95 0.96
CA THR A 489 25.15 9.16 1.21
C THR A 489 24.89 9.31 2.71
N PHE A 490 24.29 8.31 3.36
CA PHE A 490 24.02 8.34 4.83
C PHE A 490 25.27 8.52 5.71
N ARG A 491 26.46 8.27 5.18
CA ARG A 491 27.74 8.42 5.90
C ARG A 491 28.37 9.80 5.74
N ARG A 492 27.84 10.65 4.85
CA ARG A 492 28.40 11.98 4.61
C ARG A 492 28.11 12.89 5.81
N THR A 493 28.93 13.93 5.94
CA THR A 493 28.81 14.88 7.05
C THR A 493 27.68 15.88 6.89
N ASP A 494 27.20 16.05 5.66
CA ASP A 494 26.21 17.02 5.23
C ASP A 494 24.80 16.42 5.07
N THR A 495 24.60 15.16 5.47
CA THR A 495 23.26 14.54 5.53
C THR A 495 22.49 14.94 6.79
N PRO A 496 21.16 14.70 6.81
CA PRO A 496 20.29 15.04 7.95
C PRO A 496 20.81 14.49 9.28
N ASN A 497 20.64 15.27 10.34
CA ASN A 497 20.94 14.85 11.71
C ASN A 497 19.98 13.74 12.18
N GLU A 498 18.74 13.74 11.70
CA GLU A 498 17.74 12.72 11.98
C GLU A 498 17.12 12.20 10.67
N THR A 499 17.21 10.90 10.43
CA THR A 499 16.58 10.24 9.28
C THR A 499 15.71 9.09 9.77
N LEU A 500 14.40 9.13 9.48
CA LEU A 500 13.48 8.02 9.76
C LEU A 500 13.15 7.33 8.45
N ILE A 501 13.31 6.01 8.39
CA ILE A 501 12.96 5.18 7.24
C ILE A 501 11.76 4.35 7.63
N LEU A 502 10.60 4.66 7.04
CA LEU A 502 9.34 3.97 7.26
C LEU A 502 9.15 2.90 6.19
N SER A 503 8.84 1.67 6.60
CA SER A 503 8.65 0.56 5.65
C SER A 503 7.61 -0.50 6.02
N GLY A 504 7.30 -1.33 5.03
CA GLY A 504 6.28 -2.37 5.05
C GLY A 504 6.76 -3.74 4.53
N ASP A 505 5.86 -4.43 3.83
CA ASP A 505 6.07 -5.66 3.03
C ASP A 505 6.75 -6.89 3.67
N VAL A 506 6.65 -7.04 4.99
CA VAL A 506 7.25 -8.19 5.70
C VAL A 506 6.31 -8.90 6.68
N HIS A 507 5.09 -8.38 6.87
CA HIS A 507 4.04 -8.91 7.76
C HIS A 507 4.39 -8.99 9.26
N TYR A 508 5.47 -8.31 9.68
CA TYR A 508 5.81 -8.08 11.09
C TYR A 508 6.37 -6.68 11.30
N SER A 509 6.42 -6.24 12.55
CA SER A 509 6.91 -4.92 12.95
C SER A 509 8.23 -5.00 13.72
N PHE A 510 9.11 -4.01 13.53
CA PHE A 510 10.39 -3.89 14.23
C PHE A 510 10.92 -2.45 14.24
N CYS A 511 11.90 -2.18 15.10
CA CYS A 511 12.57 -0.90 15.24
C CYS A 511 14.08 -1.10 15.34
N PHE A 512 14.85 -0.58 14.39
CA PHE A 512 16.31 -0.60 14.43
C PHE A 512 16.86 0.83 14.39
N SER A 513 17.99 1.06 15.04
CA SER A 513 18.82 2.25 14.83
C SER A 513 20.08 1.86 14.07
N VAL A 514 20.59 2.79 13.26
CA VAL A 514 21.76 2.57 12.41
C VAL A 514 22.77 3.67 12.68
N GLN A 515 23.98 3.27 13.05
CA GLN A 515 25.08 4.16 13.38
C GLN A 515 26.31 3.87 12.54
N LYS A 516 27.21 4.86 12.41
CA LYS A 516 28.50 4.65 11.74
C LYS A 516 29.44 3.88 12.68
N ARG A 517 30.09 2.84 12.18
CA ARG A 517 30.99 1.98 12.98
C ARG A 517 32.29 2.68 13.42
N PHE A 518 32.70 3.74 12.72
CA PHE A 518 33.95 4.47 12.99
C PHE A 518 33.78 5.99 12.78
N GLY A 519 34.18 6.77 13.79
CA GLY A 519 34.16 8.23 13.80
C GLY A 519 32.93 8.81 14.49
N ASP A 520 33.09 9.96 15.15
CA ASP A 520 31.98 10.70 15.78
C ASP A 520 31.13 11.34 14.69
N HIS A 521 29.95 10.79 14.44
CA HIS A 521 28.91 11.42 13.64
C HIS A 521 27.60 11.46 14.42
N PRO A 522 26.96 12.64 14.56
CA PRO A 522 25.73 12.78 15.32
C PRO A 522 24.46 12.31 14.58
N ASN A 523 24.57 11.80 13.34
CA ASN A 523 23.41 11.47 12.52
C ASN A 523 22.72 10.21 13.05
N ARG A 524 21.45 10.34 13.43
CA ARG A 524 20.58 9.25 13.88
C ARG A 524 19.75 8.74 12.71
N ILE A 525 19.90 7.47 12.37
CA ILE A 525 19.11 6.81 11.33
C ILE A 525 18.27 5.72 11.98
N TRP A 526 16.96 5.74 11.74
CA TRP A 526 16.02 4.78 12.30
C TRP A 526 15.31 4.02 11.18
N GLN A 527 15.27 2.69 11.26
CA GLN A 527 14.41 1.85 10.45
C GLN A 527 13.17 1.48 11.28
N LEU A 528 12.02 2.01 10.89
CA LEU A 528 10.75 1.81 11.55
C LEU A 528 9.83 1.02 10.62
N THR A 529 9.64 -0.27 10.91
CA THR A 529 8.82 -1.15 10.09
C THR A 529 7.54 -1.50 10.82
N ALA A 530 6.40 -1.28 10.16
CA ALA A 530 5.06 -1.59 10.67
C ALA A 530 4.24 -2.29 9.59
N SER A 531 4.53 -3.57 9.38
CA SER A 531 3.95 -4.36 8.30
C SER A 531 2.96 -5.37 8.88
N GLY A 532 1.68 -5.26 8.51
CA GLY A 532 0.61 -6.11 9.03
C GLY A 532 -0.56 -5.33 9.61
N ILE A 533 -1.10 -4.35 8.89
CA ILE A 533 -2.34 -3.64 9.29
C ILE A 533 -3.48 -4.64 9.49
N LYS A 534 -3.55 -5.67 8.63
CA LYS A 534 -4.48 -6.79 8.76
C LYS A 534 -3.80 -8.05 8.22
N ASN A 535 -2.62 -8.35 8.75
CA ASN A 535 -1.86 -9.54 8.40
C ASN A 535 -0.98 -9.93 9.60
N GLU A 536 -0.58 -11.20 9.68
CA GLU A 536 0.33 -11.66 10.74
C GLU A 536 1.36 -12.62 10.15
N PHE A 537 2.64 -12.40 10.50
CA PHE A 537 3.66 -13.38 10.21
C PHE A 537 3.49 -14.63 11.10
N PRO A 538 3.65 -15.86 10.57
CA PRO A 538 3.44 -17.07 11.38
C PRO A 538 4.33 -17.10 12.64
N ARG A 539 3.68 -17.09 13.82
CA ARG A 539 4.34 -16.98 15.14
C ARG A 539 5.43 -18.01 15.41
N LYS A 540 5.30 -19.23 14.87
CA LYS A 540 6.34 -20.26 15.02
C LYS A 540 7.61 -19.89 14.25
N LEU A 541 7.46 -19.32 13.05
CA LEU A 541 8.58 -18.92 12.21
C LEU A 541 9.25 -17.67 12.78
N ILE A 542 8.48 -16.67 13.23
CA ILE A 542 9.08 -15.45 13.80
C ILE A 542 9.93 -15.75 15.03
N ASN A 543 9.50 -16.67 15.90
CA ASN A 543 10.28 -17.07 17.09
C ASN A 543 11.57 -17.81 16.72
N VAL A 544 11.59 -18.53 15.60
CA VAL A 544 12.82 -19.15 15.09
C VAL A 544 13.72 -18.10 14.47
N LEU A 545 13.17 -17.15 13.71
CA LEU A 545 13.92 -16.03 13.13
C LEU A 545 14.56 -15.18 14.22
N ASP A 546 13.83 -14.78 15.24
CA ASP A 546 14.33 -13.97 16.36
C ASP A 546 15.48 -14.68 17.11
N LYS A 547 15.35 -16.00 17.31
CA LYS A 547 16.41 -16.83 17.90
C LYS A 547 17.63 -16.99 16.98
N LEU A 548 17.42 -17.26 15.70
CA LEU A 548 18.51 -17.41 14.74
C LEU A 548 19.27 -16.10 14.57
N ASP A 549 18.54 -14.99 14.47
CA ASP A 549 19.11 -13.67 14.24
C ASP A 549 19.87 -13.16 15.47
N SER A 550 19.37 -13.42 16.69
CA SER A 550 20.12 -13.15 17.94
C SER A 550 21.37 -14.02 18.11
N ILE A 551 21.34 -15.29 17.68
CA ILE A 551 22.50 -16.19 17.74
C ILE A 551 23.54 -15.85 16.66
N LEU A 552 23.11 -15.66 15.41
CA LEU A 552 23.98 -15.49 14.24
C LEU A 552 24.53 -14.06 14.13
N TYR A 553 23.81 -13.05 14.61
CA TYR A 553 24.18 -11.64 14.46
C TYR A 553 24.25 -10.86 15.77
N GLY A 554 24.22 -11.55 16.92
CA GLY A 554 24.51 -10.92 18.21
C GLY A 554 25.90 -10.28 18.25
N PRO A 555 26.15 -9.32 19.15
CA PRO A 555 27.41 -8.56 19.23
C PRO A 555 28.64 -9.45 19.45
N LYS A 556 28.47 -10.67 19.98
CA LYS A 556 29.53 -11.67 20.21
C LYS A 556 29.61 -12.77 19.15
N SER A 557 28.80 -12.70 18.08
CA SER A 557 28.77 -13.76 17.06
C SER A 557 30.03 -13.76 16.18
N PRO A 558 30.67 -14.92 15.95
CA PRO A 558 31.80 -15.03 15.03
C PRO A 558 31.42 -14.71 13.57
N LEU A 559 30.15 -14.86 13.18
CA LEU A 559 29.69 -14.46 11.83
C LEU A 559 29.75 -12.94 11.64
N ASN A 560 29.57 -12.16 12.69
CA ASN A 560 29.75 -10.70 12.69
C ASN A 560 31.22 -10.31 12.38
N PHE A 561 32.16 -11.24 12.61
CA PHE A 561 33.58 -11.09 12.26
C PHE A 561 33.89 -11.45 10.80
N PHE A 562 33.05 -12.28 10.17
CA PHE A 562 33.18 -12.72 8.77
C PHE A 562 32.34 -11.90 7.78
N THR A 563 31.24 -11.27 8.22
CA THR A 563 30.41 -10.35 7.41
C THR A 563 31.00 -8.94 7.31
N LYS A 564 32.33 -8.83 7.09
CA LYS A 564 33.12 -7.59 6.93
C LYS A 564 32.78 -6.73 5.69
N ARG A 565 31.49 -6.55 5.39
CA ARG A 565 30.90 -5.49 4.59
C ARG A 565 29.65 -5.13 5.38
N TRP A 566 29.61 -4.06 6.17
CA TRP A 566 29.48 -2.65 5.77
C TRP A 566 29.95 -1.73 6.91
N HIS A 567 30.24 -0.46 6.63
CA HIS A 567 30.74 0.53 7.60
C HIS A 567 29.68 1.05 8.60
N MET A 568 28.50 0.44 8.66
CA MET A 568 27.38 0.81 9.54
C MET A 568 27.10 -0.32 10.54
N GLU A 569 26.86 0.05 11.79
CA GLU A 569 26.36 -0.78 12.88
C GLU A 569 24.83 -0.64 12.95
N VAL A 570 24.13 -1.76 13.17
CA VAL A 570 22.66 -1.80 13.21
C VAL A 570 22.28 -2.38 14.56
N ASP A 571 21.65 -1.55 15.39
CA ASP A 571 21.20 -1.90 16.72
C ASP A 571 19.70 -2.16 16.71
N LYS A 572 19.29 -3.21 17.41
CA LYS A 572 17.89 -3.65 17.46
C LYS A 572 17.28 -3.21 18.76
N HIS A 573 16.07 -2.66 18.70
CA HIS A 573 15.35 -2.19 19.87
C HIS A 573 14.31 -3.23 20.29
N GLN A 574 14.24 -3.52 21.59
CA GLN A 574 13.25 -4.43 22.16
C GLN A 574 11.96 -3.69 22.48
N THR A 575 10.85 -4.42 22.61
CA THR A 575 9.61 -3.86 23.15
C THR A 575 9.68 -3.70 24.67
N LYS A 576 9.14 -2.60 25.21
CA LYS A 576 9.00 -2.37 26.66
C LYS A 576 8.00 -3.36 27.28
N GLY A 577 8.29 -3.83 28.51
CA GLY A 577 7.40 -4.69 29.30
C GLY A 577 7.84 -6.15 29.42
N GLU A 578 7.00 -7.00 30.02
CA GLU A 578 7.29 -8.43 30.17
C GLU A 578 7.24 -9.17 28.82
N GLY A 579 8.25 -10.01 28.56
CA GLY A 579 8.33 -10.77 27.31
C GLY A 579 8.84 -9.95 26.13
N GLN A 580 9.85 -9.08 26.37
CA GLN A 580 10.57 -8.28 25.38
C GLN A 580 10.83 -9.05 24.08
N LYS A 581 10.46 -8.45 22.94
CA LYS A 581 10.69 -8.99 21.59
C LYS A 581 11.39 -7.96 20.73
N TYR A 582 12.21 -8.41 19.77
CA TYR A 582 12.71 -7.54 18.70
C TYR A 582 11.75 -7.46 17.51
N LEU A 583 10.98 -8.53 17.29
CA LEU A 583 10.04 -8.67 16.18
C LEU A 583 8.62 -8.90 16.71
N VAL A 584 7.65 -8.14 16.21
CA VAL A 584 6.25 -8.23 16.62
C VAL A 584 5.42 -8.71 15.43
N SER A 585 4.88 -9.93 15.52
CA SER A 585 4.07 -10.56 14.46
C SER A 585 2.60 -10.13 14.46
N ASP A 586 2.12 -9.61 15.58
CA ASP A 586 0.70 -9.30 15.76
C ASP A 586 0.29 -8.13 14.86
N SER A 587 -0.92 -8.20 14.30
CA SER A 587 -1.48 -7.15 13.44
C SER A 587 -1.39 -5.79 14.13
N ALA A 588 -0.82 -4.81 13.44
CA ALA A 588 -0.55 -3.49 14.00
C ALA A 588 -0.45 -2.39 12.93
N ILE A 589 -0.70 -1.16 13.37
CA ILE A 589 -0.28 0.07 12.70
C ILE A 589 0.59 0.87 13.67
N SER A 590 1.68 1.45 13.18
CA SER A 590 2.55 2.24 14.05
C SER A 590 2.02 3.65 14.32
N LEU A 591 2.30 4.13 15.51
CA LEU A 591 2.19 5.52 15.94
C LEU A 591 3.60 6.04 16.22
N ILE A 592 4.03 6.99 15.41
CA ILE A 592 5.33 7.64 15.50
C ILE A 592 5.10 9.02 16.13
N THR A 593 5.74 9.27 17.28
CA THR A 593 5.71 10.56 17.95
C THR A 593 7.06 11.26 17.77
N LEU A 594 7.00 12.50 17.28
CA LEU A 594 8.16 13.35 17.06
C LEU A 594 8.15 14.54 18.00
N GLU A 595 9.32 14.87 18.55
CA GLU A 595 9.55 16.09 19.32
C GLU A 595 10.60 16.93 18.61
N GLN A 596 10.21 18.14 18.20
CA GLN A 596 11.06 19.03 17.40
C GLN A 596 11.60 18.36 16.11
N GLY A 597 10.91 17.33 15.61
CA GLY A 597 11.29 16.54 14.44
C GLY A 597 12.20 15.34 14.73
N ASP A 598 12.64 15.13 15.97
CA ASP A 598 13.39 13.93 16.37
C ASP A 598 12.44 12.81 16.78
N LEU A 599 12.83 11.55 16.56
CA LEU A 599 12.04 10.41 17.04
C LEU A 599 12.04 10.41 18.58
N ALA A 600 10.86 10.58 19.16
CA ALA A 600 10.64 10.55 20.59
C ALA A 600 10.03 9.22 21.05
N ARG A 601 9.04 8.68 20.31
CA ARG A 601 8.40 7.40 20.63
C ARG A 601 8.01 6.65 19.37
N TYR A 602 8.12 5.33 19.44
CA TYR A 602 7.63 4.42 18.42
C TYR A 602 6.75 3.35 19.04
N GLN A 603 5.45 3.42 18.76
CA GLN A 603 4.45 2.52 19.30
C GLN A 603 3.72 1.77 18.18
N LEU A 604 3.16 0.61 18.49
CA LEU A 604 2.29 -0.18 17.65
C LEU A 604 0.89 -0.19 18.28
N ILE A 605 -0.10 0.22 17.50
CA ILE A 605 -1.52 0.10 17.85
C ILE A 605 -2.04 -1.18 17.20
N HIS A 606 -2.38 -2.16 18.04
CA HIS A 606 -2.82 -3.47 17.57
C HIS A 606 -4.31 -3.49 17.21
N GLY A 607 -4.73 -4.46 16.40
CA GLY A 607 -6.13 -4.60 15.94
C GLY A 607 -7.17 -4.82 17.05
N ASP A 608 -6.77 -5.16 18.27
CA ASP A 608 -7.64 -5.23 19.46
C ASP A 608 -7.56 -3.99 20.36
N GLY A 609 -6.73 -3.00 20.00
CA GLY A 609 -6.56 -1.73 20.69
C GLY A 609 -5.43 -1.67 21.71
N HIS A 610 -4.72 -2.78 22.00
CA HIS A 610 -3.55 -2.69 22.89
C HIS A 610 -2.37 -1.98 22.22
N LEU A 611 -1.47 -1.44 23.05
CA LEU A 611 -0.28 -0.74 22.60
C LEU A 611 0.98 -1.53 22.96
N THR A 612 1.89 -1.67 21.99
CA THR A 612 3.26 -2.12 22.22
C THR A 612 4.21 -0.96 21.93
N GLU A 613 5.21 -0.72 22.75
CA GLU A 613 6.19 0.37 22.56
C GLU A 613 7.59 -0.20 22.46
N PHE A 614 8.41 0.28 21.52
CA PHE A 614 9.83 -0.06 21.45
C PHE A 614 10.65 0.83 22.38
N ASP A 615 11.65 0.23 23.03
CA ASP A 615 12.61 0.94 23.87
C ASP A 615 13.71 1.57 23.02
N LEU A 616 13.66 2.90 22.91
CA LEU A 616 14.63 3.69 22.14
C LEU A 616 15.88 4.04 22.96
N GLU A 617 15.88 3.79 24.27
CA GLU A 617 16.96 4.16 25.21
C GLU A 617 17.87 2.98 25.61
N GLU A 618 17.38 1.73 25.51
CA GLU A 618 18.18 0.54 25.83
C GLU A 618 19.42 0.41 24.93
N GLN A 619 20.61 0.50 25.55
CA GLN A 619 21.95 0.16 25.03
C GLN A 619 22.47 -1.13 25.68
#